data_AF-A0A5C5FPX9-F1
#
_entry.id   AF-A0A5C5FPX9-F1
#
_cell.length_a   1.000
_cell.length_b   1.000
_cell.length_c   1.000
_cell.angle_alpha   90.00
_cell.angle_beta   90.00
_cell.angle_gamma   90.00
#
_symmetry.space_group_name_H-M   'P 1'
#
loop_
_entity.id
_entity.type
_entity.pdbx_description
1 polymer ?
#
loop_
_entity_poly.entity_id
_entity_poly.type
_entity_poly.pdbx_seq_one_letter_code
_entity_poly.pdbx_strand_id
1 'polypeptide(L)'
;VKEDGLRAWLWSKKWLVLREHSLALYKNEGASTAPSTTIELADVTGVAREDLKPFCIAVTTAARPYYLALKSDEELRRVTMALGLAASVACGFRRACPLPISTGSFRF
;
A
#
# COMPACT_ATOMS: atom_id res chain seq x y z
N VAL A 1 1.36 27.46 11.56
CA VAL A 1 1.49 26.02 11.26
C VAL A 1 0.20 25.36 11.71
N LYS A 2 -0.71 25.03 10.79
CA LYS A 2 -2.09 24.65 11.14
C LYS A 2 -2.68 23.72 10.09
N GLU A 3 -1.85 22.87 9.50
CA GLU A 3 -2.23 21.99 8.38
C GLU A 3 -2.30 20.51 8.82
N ASP A 4 -1.75 20.18 9.98
CA ASP A 4 -1.65 18.81 10.50
C ASP A 4 -3.01 18.28 11.03
N GLY A 5 -3.88 19.19 11.49
CA GLY A 5 -5.20 18.84 12.03
C GLY A 5 -6.24 18.44 10.98
N LEU A 6 -6.22 19.08 9.80
CA LEU A 6 -7.11 18.73 8.68
C LEU A 6 -6.71 17.39 8.05
N ARG A 7 -5.41 17.13 7.95
CA ARG A 7 -4.91 15.86 7.44
C ARG A 7 -5.23 14.73 8.40
N ALA A 8 -5.14 14.93 9.72
CA ALA A 8 -5.48 13.92 10.73
C ALA A 8 -6.92 13.37 10.63
N TRP A 9 -7.89 14.19 10.17
CA TRP A 9 -9.26 13.73 9.91
C TRP A 9 -9.35 12.72 8.75
N LEU A 10 -8.44 12.81 7.77
CA LEU A 10 -8.44 11.94 6.60
C LEU A 10 -7.97 10.51 6.91
N TRP A 11 -7.20 10.32 7.99
CA TRP A 11 -6.69 9.02 8.41
C TRP A 11 -7.67 8.35 9.38
N SER A 12 -8.56 7.54 8.85
CA SER A 12 -9.41 6.68 9.67
C SER A 12 -8.65 5.39 10.03
N LYS A 13 -8.72 4.97 11.31
CA LYS A 13 -8.27 3.63 11.71
C LYS A 13 -9.07 2.60 10.92
N LYS A 14 -8.36 1.78 10.14
CA LYS A 14 -8.92 0.67 9.36
C LYS A 14 -8.16 -0.60 9.69
N TRP A 15 -8.84 -1.71 9.61
CA TRP A 15 -8.26 -3.03 9.80
C TRP A 15 -7.69 -3.51 8.48
N LEU A 16 -6.39 -3.78 8.45
CA LEU A 16 -5.71 -4.27 7.26
C LEU A 16 -5.47 -5.76 7.41
N VAL A 17 -5.88 -6.53 6.41
CA VAL A 17 -5.62 -7.96 6.32
C VAL A 17 -4.81 -8.20 5.05
N LEU A 18 -3.55 -8.54 5.25
CA LEU A 18 -2.71 -9.04 4.17
C LEU A 18 -3.09 -10.50 3.90
N ARG A 19 -3.54 -10.78 2.67
CA ARG A 19 -3.71 -12.14 2.14
C ARG A 19 -2.53 -12.46 1.22
N GLU A 20 -2.47 -13.70 0.77
CA GLU A 20 -1.41 -14.21 -0.11
C GLU A 20 -1.35 -13.49 -1.47
N HIS A 21 -2.52 -13.14 -2.03
CA HIS A 21 -2.63 -12.48 -3.35
C HIS A 21 -3.32 -11.12 -3.33
N SER A 22 -3.86 -10.68 -2.18
CA SER A 22 -4.54 -9.40 -2.04
C SER A 22 -4.40 -8.80 -0.65
N LEU A 23 -4.63 -7.50 -0.55
CA LEU A 23 -4.60 -6.72 0.67
C LEU A 23 -5.98 -6.11 0.86
N ALA A 24 -6.67 -6.52 1.92
CA ALA A 24 -8.04 -6.12 2.20
C ALA A 24 -8.08 -5.14 3.38
N LEU A 25 -8.77 -4.02 3.17
CA LEU A 25 -8.97 -2.96 4.16
C LEU A 25 -10.41 -2.99 4.64
N TYR A 26 -10.61 -3.27 5.92
CA TYR A 26 -11.90 -3.33 6.58
C TYR A 26 -12.15 -2.05 7.39
N LYS A 27 -13.40 -1.58 7.41
CA LYS A 27 -13.77 -0.42 8.22
C LYS A 27 -13.89 -0.76 9.71
N ASN A 28 -14.13 -2.03 10.07
CA ASN A 28 -14.32 -2.51 11.43
C ASN A 28 -13.52 -3.81 11.67
N GLU A 29 -13.31 -4.14 12.95
CA GLU A 29 -12.64 -5.38 13.39
C GLU A 29 -13.43 -6.64 13.01
N GLY A 30 -14.74 -6.52 12.81
CA GLY A 30 -15.58 -7.62 12.32
C GLY A 30 -15.30 -7.92 10.86
N ALA A 31 -14.50 -8.97 10.61
CA ALA A 31 -14.27 -9.58 9.29
C ALA A 31 -15.58 -10.02 8.58
N SER A 32 -16.72 -9.96 9.27
CA SER A 32 -18.07 -10.18 8.74
C SER A 32 -18.58 -9.06 7.81
N THR A 33 -17.91 -7.91 7.77
CA THR A 33 -18.30 -6.79 6.90
C THR A 33 -17.48 -6.82 5.62
N ALA A 34 -18.11 -6.56 4.47
CA ALA A 34 -17.42 -6.48 3.18
C ALA A 34 -16.18 -5.56 3.26
N PRO A 35 -15.06 -5.94 2.62
CA PRO A 35 -13.86 -5.12 2.63
C PRO A 35 -14.17 -3.77 1.99
N SER A 36 -13.77 -2.69 2.68
CA SER A 36 -13.91 -1.32 2.19
C SER A 36 -13.10 -1.09 0.92
N THR A 37 -11.96 -1.76 0.82
CA THR A 37 -11.04 -1.64 -0.31
C THR A 37 -10.21 -2.92 -0.35
N THR A 38 -10.20 -3.59 -1.48
CA THR A 38 -9.33 -4.74 -1.75
C THR A 38 -8.33 -4.32 -2.82
N ILE A 39 -7.06 -4.58 -2.57
CA ILE A 39 -5.95 -4.23 -3.45
C ILE A 39 -5.24 -5.52 -3.80
N GLU A 40 -5.17 -5.86 -5.07
CA GLU A 40 -4.47 -7.08 -5.49
C GLU A 40 -2.96 -6.84 -5.48
N LEU A 41 -2.20 -7.80 -4.92
CA LEU A 41 -0.74 -7.75 -4.87
C LEU A 41 -0.13 -7.74 -6.29
N ALA A 42 -0.86 -8.26 -7.28
CA ALA A 42 -0.49 -8.25 -8.68
C ALA A 42 -0.45 -6.84 -9.31
N ASP A 43 -1.23 -5.89 -8.78
CA ASP A 43 -1.25 -4.50 -9.24
C ASP A 43 -0.29 -3.60 -8.45
N VAL A 44 0.29 -4.12 -7.37
CA VAL A 44 1.27 -3.38 -6.57
C VAL A 44 2.58 -3.28 -7.36
N THR A 45 2.93 -2.05 -7.72
CA THR A 45 4.14 -1.74 -8.49
C THR A 45 5.33 -1.45 -7.57
N GLY A 46 5.06 -0.97 -6.36
CA GLY A 46 6.10 -0.71 -5.37
C GLY A 46 5.56 -0.23 -4.04
N VAL A 47 6.42 -0.23 -3.02
CA VAL A 47 6.11 0.32 -1.70
C VAL A 47 7.19 1.33 -1.34
N ALA A 48 6.75 2.53 -0.97
CA ALA A 48 7.60 3.58 -0.43
C ALA A 48 7.29 3.77 1.06
N ARG A 49 8.29 4.16 1.84
CA ARG A 49 8.07 4.60 3.22
C ARG A 49 7.80 6.09 3.17
N GLU A 50 6.82 6.55 3.94
CA GLU A 50 6.44 7.96 3.97
C GLU A 50 6.58 8.52 5.39
N ASP A 51 7.05 9.76 5.51
CA ASP A 51 7.33 10.42 6.78
C ASP A 51 6.14 11.26 7.31
N LEU A 52 4.98 11.21 6.63
CA LEU A 52 3.75 11.86 7.09
C LEU A 52 3.28 11.46 8.51
N LYS A 53 3.61 10.25 8.98
CA LYS A 53 3.29 9.72 10.33
C LYS A 53 4.36 8.69 10.71
N PRO A 54 4.68 8.51 12.00
CA PRO A 54 5.44 7.34 12.44
C PRO A 54 4.76 6.06 11.94
N PHE A 55 5.57 5.20 11.31
CA PHE A 55 5.16 3.93 10.72
C PHE A 55 4.18 4.01 9.53
N CYS A 56 4.34 5.03 8.68
CA CYS A 56 3.61 5.13 7.41
C CYS A 56 4.32 4.43 6.24
N ILE A 57 3.51 3.80 5.39
CA ILE A 57 3.93 3.29 4.09
C ILE A 57 2.94 3.74 3.01
N ALA A 58 3.48 4.01 1.83
CA ALA A 58 2.74 4.32 0.62
C ALA A 58 2.90 3.14 -0.36
N VAL A 59 1.81 2.41 -0.58
CA VAL A 59 1.75 1.32 -1.54
C VAL A 59 1.34 1.88 -2.88
N THR A 60 2.26 1.91 -3.84
CA THR A 60 2.00 2.34 -5.21
C THR A 60 1.42 1.17 -5.97
N THR A 61 0.19 1.35 -6.46
CA THR A 61 -0.52 0.35 -7.27
C THR A 61 -0.84 0.91 -8.63
N ALA A 62 -1.15 0.04 -9.59
CA ALA A 62 -1.53 0.41 -10.95
C ALA A 62 -2.74 1.36 -10.99
N ALA A 63 -3.65 1.27 -10.02
CA ALA A 63 -4.82 2.14 -9.94
C ALA A 63 -4.49 3.49 -9.28
N ARG A 64 -3.91 3.48 -8.07
CA ARG A 64 -3.52 4.68 -7.31
C ARG A 64 -2.61 4.33 -6.12
N PRO A 65 -1.83 5.28 -5.59
CA PRO A 65 -1.12 5.07 -4.34
C PRO A 65 -2.08 5.01 -3.13
N TYR A 66 -1.84 4.05 -2.24
CA TYR A 66 -2.55 3.88 -0.97
C TYR A 66 -1.62 4.15 0.20
N TYR A 67 -2.04 5.04 1.09
CA TYR A 67 -1.28 5.37 2.29
C TYR A 67 -1.82 4.60 3.49
N LEU A 68 -0.92 3.93 4.19
CA LEU A 68 -1.24 3.07 5.33
C LEU A 68 -0.35 3.46 6.50
N ALA A 69 -0.96 3.80 7.63
CA ALA A 69 -0.26 4.02 8.88
C ALA A 69 -0.39 2.78 9.76
N LEU A 70 0.74 2.15 10.07
CA LEU A 70 0.81 1.03 11.00
C LEU A 70 1.07 1.56 12.42
N LYS A 71 0.82 0.73 13.43
CA LYS A 71 1.05 1.10 14.84
C LYS A 71 2.36 0.52 15.41
N SER A 72 2.99 -0.40 14.68
CA SER A 72 4.16 -1.15 15.10
C SER A 72 5.17 -1.23 13.95
N ASP A 73 6.45 -1.11 14.28
CA ASP A 73 7.54 -1.26 13.30
C ASP A 73 7.59 -2.68 12.74
N GLU A 74 7.27 -3.68 13.55
CA GLU A 74 7.31 -5.08 13.16
C GLU A 74 6.27 -5.37 12.08
N GLU A 75 5.04 -4.87 12.24
CA GLU A 75 4.00 -4.98 11.21
C GLU A 75 4.41 -4.22 9.95
N LEU A 76 4.96 -3.01 10.10
CA LEU A 76 5.43 -2.24 8.95
C LEU A 76 6.51 -2.99 8.19
N ARG A 77 7.45 -3.61 8.90
CA ARG A 77 8.52 -4.40 8.32
C ARG A 77 7.97 -5.64 7.61
N ARG A 78 7.03 -6.36 8.22
CA ARG A 78 6.34 -7.51 7.60
C ARG A 78 5.61 -7.11 6.33
N VAL A 79 4.77 -6.07 6.38
CA VAL A 79 3.95 -5.62 5.25
C VAL A 79 4.82 -5.06 4.13
N THR A 80 5.84 -4.24 4.45
CA THR A 80 6.79 -3.72 3.45
C THR A 80 7.57 -4.85 2.79
N MET A 81 8.05 -5.84 3.55
CA MET A 81 8.74 -7.00 2.97
C MET A 81 7.81 -7.87 2.13
N ALA A 82 6.62 -8.20 2.62
CA ALA A 82 5.67 -9.04 1.91
C ALA A 82 5.21 -8.39 0.60
N LEU A 83 4.90 -7.08 0.63
CA LEU A 83 4.57 -6.32 -0.57
C LEU A 83 5.78 -6.17 -1.51
N GLY A 84 6.99 -5.99 -0.97
CA GLY A 84 8.22 -5.92 -1.78
C GLY A 84 8.52 -7.23 -2.49
N LEU A 85 8.37 -8.37 -1.80
CA LEU A 85 8.48 -9.71 -2.39
C LEU A 85 7.39 -9.92 -3.44
N ALA A 86 6.15 -9.54 -3.15
CA ALA A 86 5.05 -9.65 -4.09
C ALA A 86 5.25 -8.77 -5.34
N ALA A 87 5.76 -7.55 -5.19
CA ALA A 87 6.10 -6.68 -6.32
C ALA A 87 7.24 -7.28 -7.17
N SER A 88 8.25 -7.88 -6.52
CA SER A 88 9.32 -8.60 -7.22
C SER A 88 8.80 -9.82 -7.98
N VAL A 89 7.84 -10.56 -7.43
CA VAL A 89 7.18 -11.70 -8.09
C VAL A 89 6.28 -11.23 -9.25
N ALA A 90 5.50 -10.17 -9.05
CA ALA A 90 4.62 -9.61 -10.06
C ALA A 90 5.41 -9.05 -11.26
N CYS A 91 6.54 -8.39 -11.01
CA CYS A 91 7.46 -7.94 -12.05
C CYS A 91 8.20 -9.10 -12.74
N GLY A 92 8.49 -10.18 -11.99
CA GLY A 92 9.12 -11.39 -12.51
C GLY A 92 8.26 -12.22 -13.47
N PHE A 93 6.92 -12.22 -13.29
CA PHE A 93 6.01 -13.00 -14.13
C PHE A 93 5.42 -12.21 -15.32
N ARG A 94 5.33 -10.87 -15.25
CA ARG A 94 4.96 -10.01 -16.39
C ARG A 94 6.11 -9.72 -17.35
N ARG A 95 6.96 -10.71 -17.63
CA ARG A 95 7.90 -10.70 -18.77
C ARG A 95 7.28 -11.16 -20.09
N ALA A 96 5.95 -11.09 -20.19
CA ALA A 96 5.22 -11.10 -21.45
C ALA A 96 4.13 -10.02 -21.39
N CYS A 97 4.50 -8.75 -21.52
CA CYS A 97 4.16 -7.99 -22.71
C CYS A 97 4.58 -6.52 -22.61
N PRO A 98 4.98 -5.92 -23.73
CA PRO A 98 5.61 -4.61 -23.81
C PRO A 98 4.60 -3.45 -23.94
N LEU A 99 5.16 -2.24 -23.76
CA LEU A 99 4.74 -0.90 -24.25
C LEU A 99 4.00 0.02 -23.26
N PRO A 100 4.03 1.35 -23.47
CA PRO A 100 5.10 2.19 -24.03
C PRO A 100 5.44 3.40 -23.12
N ILE A 101 6.53 4.08 -23.47
CA ILE A 101 6.88 5.47 -23.16
C ILE A 101 5.86 6.30 -22.34
N SER A 102 6.21 6.67 -21.11
CA SER A 102 6.06 8.06 -20.71
C SER A 102 7.05 8.41 -19.62
N THR A 103 8.02 9.22 -20.05
CA THR A 103 8.94 10.03 -19.28
C THR A 103 8.32 10.51 -17.97
N GLY A 104 8.88 10.07 -16.84
CA GLY A 104 8.40 10.45 -15.52
C GLY A 104 9.45 10.24 -14.45
N SER A 105 10.64 10.79 -14.68
CA SER A 105 11.67 11.18 -13.70
C SER A 105 11.55 10.54 -12.30
N PHE A 106 12.15 9.36 -12.12
CA PHE A 106 12.56 8.91 -10.80
C PHE A 106 13.74 9.78 -10.36
N ARG A 107 13.52 10.64 -9.35
CA ARG A 107 14.60 11.32 -8.63
C ARG A 107 14.77 10.61 -7.28
N PHE A 108 15.99 10.17 -7.04
CA PHE A 108 16.49 9.52 -5.82
C PHE A 108 16.28 10.38 -4.57
#